data_AF-A0A377N7B9-F1
#
_entry.id   AF-A0A377N7B9-F1
#
_cell.length_a   1.000
_cell.length_b   1.000
_cell.length_c   1.000
_cell.angle_alpha   90.00
_cell.angle_beta   90.00
_cell.angle_gamma   90.00
#
_symmetry.space_group_name_H-M   'P 1'
#
loop_
_entity.id
_entity.type
_entity.pdbx_description
1 polymer ?
#
loop_
_entity_poly.entity_id
_entity_poly.type
_entity_poly.pdbx_seq_one_letter_code
_entity_poly.pdbx_strand_id
1 'polypeptide(L)'
;MTATFDSGHALHILSDNGAEILIHIGLDTVQLNGQHYAMHVKENQTVKRGDLLIDFDLAAIEKAGFDTITPVIIANSDRYKTFHKTRQPAANTGDVLLTLS
;
A
#
# COMPACT_ATOMS: atom_id res chain seq x y z
N MET A 1 5.27 -5.17 11.09
CA MET A 1 3.93 -5.64 11.53
C MET A 1 2.85 -4.94 10.70
N THR A 2 1.77 -5.64 10.33
CA THR A 2 0.69 -5.13 9.48
C THR A 2 -0.53 -4.68 10.30
N ALA A 3 -1.29 -3.72 9.77
CA ALA A 3 -2.67 -3.45 10.17
C ALA A 3 -3.55 -3.39 8.91
N THR A 4 -4.69 -4.09 8.95
CA THR A 4 -5.58 -4.28 7.80
C THR A 4 -6.86 -3.48 7.97
N PHE A 5 -7.50 -3.11 6.87
CA PHE A 5 -8.80 -2.43 6.87
C PHE A 5 -9.90 -3.37 6.38
N ASP A 6 -11.11 -3.26 6.94
CA ASP A 6 -12.21 -4.21 6.69
C ASP A 6 -12.56 -4.38 5.22
N SER A 7 -12.51 -3.31 4.43
CA SER A 7 -12.80 -3.35 3.00
C SER A 7 -11.61 -3.79 2.14
N GLY A 8 -10.47 -4.17 2.72
CA GLY A 8 -9.33 -4.74 2.00
C GLY A 8 -8.58 -3.83 1.03
N HIS A 9 -9.07 -2.61 0.78
CA HIS A 9 -8.51 -1.65 -0.18
C HIS A 9 -7.21 -0.98 0.28
N ALA A 10 -6.83 -1.13 1.54
CA ALA A 10 -5.65 -0.49 2.10
C ALA A 10 -4.94 -1.43 3.09
N LEU A 11 -3.66 -1.14 3.32
CA LEU A 11 -2.81 -1.82 4.28
C LEU A 11 -1.84 -0.83 4.92
N HIS A 12 -1.72 -0.90 6.24
CA HIS A 12 -0.69 -0.18 6.97
C HIS A 12 0.42 -1.14 7.42
N ILE A 13 1.68 -0.72 7.30
CA ILE A 13 2.86 -1.50 7.65
C ILE A 13 3.75 -0.66 8.55
N LEU A 14 4.02 -1.15 9.75
CA LEU A 14 5.13 -0.67 10.58
C LEU A 14 6.37 -1.52 10.29
N SER A 15 7.41 -0.91 9.73
CA SER A 15 8.69 -1.59 9.49
C SER A 15 9.55 -1.66 10.76
N ASP A 16 10.55 -2.54 10.74
CA ASP A 16 11.47 -2.72 11.88
C ASP A 16 12.34 -1.49 12.17
N ASN A 17 12.55 -0.63 11.16
CA ASN A 17 13.23 0.67 11.33
C ASN A 17 12.26 1.82 11.70
N GLY A 18 11.00 1.50 12.01
CA GLY A 18 10.02 2.43 12.55
C GLY A 18 9.26 3.27 11.51
N ALA A 19 9.40 2.99 10.21
CA ALA A 19 8.61 3.66 9.17
C ALA A 19 7.19 3.13 9.17
N GLU A 20 6.23 4.05 9.16
CA GLU A 20 4.81 3.74 9.04
C GLU A 20 4.38 3.99 7.60
N ILE A 21 4.07 2.91 6.90
CA ILE A 21 3.79 2.92 5.45
C ILE A 21 2.33 2.57 5.25
N LEU A 22 1.56 3.48 4.64
CA LEU A 22 0.21 3.21 4.19
C LEU A 22 0.21 2.97 2.68
N ILE A 23 -0.31 1.81 2.28
CA ILE A 23 -0.60 1.48 0.88
C ILE A 23 -2.11 1.55 0.72
N HIS A 24 -2.59 2.43 -0.16
CA HIS A 24 -4.01 2.62 -0.43
C HIS A 24 -4.26 2.31 -1.90
N ILE A 25 -5.10 1.32 -2.21
CA ILE A 25 -5.33 0.83 -3.58
C ILE A 25 -6.52 1.57 -4.18
N GLY A 26 -6.25 2.39 -5.20
CA GLY A 26 -7.22 3.28 -5.80
C GLY A 26 -7.59 4.51 -4.95
N LEU A 27 -8.43 5.40 -5.47
CA LEU A 27 -8.95 6.57 -4.76
C LEU A 27 -10.44 6.39 -4.44
N ASP A 28 -10.84 6.74 -3.21
CA ASP A 28 -12.22 6.59 -2.69
C ASP A 28 -12.81 5.17 -2.78
N THR A 29 -11.96 4.16 -2.96
CA THR A 29 -12.31 2.75 -3.18
C THR A 29 -12.87 2.04 -1.96
N VAL A 30 -12.85 2.67 -0.78
CA VAL A 30 -13.59 2.19 0.40
C VAL A 30 -15.08 1.96 0.09
N GLN A 31 -15.64 2.75 -0.85
CA GLN A 31 -17.04 2.65 -1.30
C GLN A 31 -17.36 1.32 -2.00
N LEU A 32 -16.34 0.56 -2.44
CA LEU A 32 -16.51 -0.78 -3.00
C LEU A 32 -16.82 -1.83 -1.92
N ASN A 33 -16.76 -1.48 -0.64
CA ASN A 33 -17.15 -2.34 0.49
C ASN A 33 -16.50 -3.74 0.45
N GLY A 34 -15.22 -3.83 0.07
CA GLY A 34 -14.50 -5.10 -0.02
C GLY A 34 -14.64 -5.85 -1.33
N GLN A 35 -15.46 -5.37 -2.28
CA GLN A 35 -15.51 -5.97 -3.61
C GLN A 35 -14.19 -5.77 -4.35
N HIS A 36 -13.79 -6.81 -5.08
CA HIS A 36 -12.59 -6.83 -5.92
C HIS A 36 -11.25 -6.87 -5.17
N TYR A 37 -11.26 -7.06 -3.84
CA TYR A 37 -10.06 -7.23 -3.02
C TYR A 37 -10.05 -8.60 -2.35
N ALA A 38 -8.86 -9.20 -2.24
CA ALA A 38 -8.60 -10.39 -1.45
C ALA A 38 -7.34 -10.14 -0.59
N MET A 39 -7.56 -10.00 0.72
CA MET A 39 -6.48 -9.80 1.69
C MET A 39 -5.82 -11.15 2.04
N HIS A 40 -4.50 -11.23 1.93
CA HIS A 40 -3.71 -12.44 2.22
C HIS A 40 -2.98 -12.40 3.55
N VAL A 41 -3.05 -11.26 4.24
CA VAL A 41 -2.44 -11.04 5.54
C VAL A 41 -3.49 -10.69 6.58
N LYS A 42 -3.17 -10.95 7.85
CA LYS A 42 -4.01 -10.58 8.99
C LYS A 42 -3.44 -9.38 9.71
N GLU A 43 -4.27 -8.77 10.55
CA GLU A 43 -3.80 -7.77 11.50
C GLU A 43 -2.70 -8.34 12.40
N ASN A 44 -1.72 -7.50 12.72
CA ASN A 44 -0.54 -7.80 13.53
C ASN A 44 0.37 -8.91 12.96
N GLN A 45 0.25 -9.24 11.68
CA GLN A 45 1.14 -10.20 11.03
C GLN A 45 2.50 -9.57 10.71
N THR A 46 3.57 -10.33 10.93
CA THR A 46 4.90 -9.97 10.43
C THR A 46 5.05 -10.47 8.99
N VAL A 47 5.52 -9.59 8.11
CA VAL A 47 5.72 -9.84 6.68
C VAL A 47 7.13 -9.43 6.29
N LYS A 48 7.64 -9.99 5.21
CA LYS A 48 8.92 -9.61 4.60
C LYS A 48 8.71 -9.11 3.17
N ARG A 49 9.71 -8.40 2.65
CA ARG A 49 9.71 -7.95 1.25
C ARG A 49 9.51 -9.14 0.31
N GLY A 50 8.52 -9.01 -0.58
CA GLY A 50 8.15 -10.02 -1.57
C GLY A 50 6.98 -10.92 -1.15
N ASP A 51 6.50 -10.85 0.09
CA ASP A 51 5.28 -11.54 0.48
C ASP A 51 4.07 -10.93 -0.24
N LEU A 52 3.12 -11.79 -0.65
CA LEU A 52 1.85 -11.35 -1.21
C LEU A 52 0.95 -10.83 -0.09
N LEU A 53 0.45 -9.60 -0.25
CA LEU A 53 -0.32 -8.91 0.79
C LEU A 53 -1.81 -8.80 0.42
N ILE A 54 -2.11 -8.31 -0.77
CA ILE A 54 -3.45 -8.08 -1.29
C ILE A 54 -3.46 -8.46 -2.78
N ASP A 55 -4.45 -9.24 -3.20
CA ASP A 55 -4.82 -9.38 -4.61
C ASP A 55 -6.03 -8.48 -4.90
N PHE A 56 -6.08 -7.88 -6.08
CA PHE A 56 -7.20 -7.05 -6.50
C PHE A 56 -7.41 -7.04 -8.01
N ASP A 57 -8.65 -6.79 -8.43
CA ASP A 57 -9.03 -6.70 -9.84
C ASP A 57 -9.08 -5.24 -10.30
N LEU A 58 -8.00 -4.79 -10.93
CA LEU A 58 -7.86 -3.45 -11.51
C LEU A 58 -8.99 -3.11 -12.48
N ALA A 59 -9.34 -4.03 -13.38
CA ALA A 59 -10.33 -3.78 -14.42
C ALA A 59 -11.74 -3.62 -13.82
N ALA A 60 -12.05 -4.39 -12.77
CA ALA A 60 -13.30 -4.25 -12.06
C ALA A 60 -13.40 -2.94 -11.28
N ILE A 61 -12.32 -2.50 -10.64
CA ILE A 61 -12.24 -1.20 -9.94
C ILE A 61 -12.46 -0.04 -10.92
N GLU A 62 -11.78 -0.05 -12.08
CA GLU A 62 -11.95 0.97 -13.13
C GLU A 62 -13.38 0.97 -13.68
N LYS A 63 -13.96 -0.22 -13.92
CA LYS A 63 -15.33 -0.36 -14.41
C LYS A 63 -16.37 0.15 -13.40
N ALA A 64 -16.07 0.08 -12.11
CA ALA A 64 -16.90 0.67 -11.06
C ALA A 64 -16.78 2.20 -10.96
N GLY A 65 -15.87 2.81 -11.74
CA GLY A 65 -15.73 4.27 -11.86
C GLY A 65 -14.71 4.89 -10.90
N PHE A 66 -13.84 4.08 -10.30
CA PHE A 66 -12.81 4.55 -9.37
C PHE A 66 -11.43 4.62 -10.03
N ASP A 67 -10.62 5.57 -9.56
CA ASP A 67 -9.23 5.70 -9.98
C ASP A 67 -8.38 4.55 -9.38
N THR A 68 -7.46 3.98 -10.15
CA THR A 68 -6.56 2.89 -9.76
C THR A 68 -5.18 3.37 -9.29
N ILE A 69 -4.94 4.69 -9.26
CA ILE A 69 -3.78 5.28 -8.59
C ILE A 69 -3.69 4.70 -7.18
N THR A 70 -2.55 4.10 -6.86
CA THR A 70 -2.30 3.43 -5.58
C THR A 70 -1.27 4.24 -4.78
N PRO A 71 -1.70 5.16 -3.89
CA PRO A 71 -0.77 5.89 -3.04
C PRO A 71 0.06 4.98 -2.13
N VAL A 72 1.35 5.27 -2.04
CA VAL A 72 2.27 4.73 -1.03
C VAL A 72 2.75 5.91 -0.19
N ILE A 73 2.35 5.95 1.08
CA ILE A 73 2.45 7.12 1.95
C ILE A 73 3.28 6.77 3.19
N ILE A 74 4.19 7.65 3.60
CA ILE A 74 4.87 7.58 4.90
C ILE A 74 4.04 8.38 5.91
N ALA A 75 3.35 7.69 6.80
CA ALA A 75 2.39 8.29 7.74
C ALA A 75 3.08 9.07 8.89
N ASN A 76 4.32 8.73 9.22
CA ASN A 76 5.13 9.39 10.26
C ASN A 76 6.33 10.14 9.66
N SER A 77 6.06 10.91 8.60
CA SER A 77 7.09 11.61 7.81
C SER A 77 7.92 12.63 8.60
N ASP A 78 7.39 13.18 9.70
CA ASP A 78 8.07 14.11 10.60
C ASP A 78 9.31 13.52 11.28
N ARG A 79 9.42 12.19 11.33
CA ARG A 79 10.56 11.47 11.90
C ARG A 79 11.78 11.39 10.99
N TYR A 80 11.63 11.77 9.72
CA TYR A 80 12.68 11.66 8.70
C TYR A 80 13.07 13.05 8.19
N LYS A 81 14.37 13.29 8.03
CA LYS A 81 14.87 14.59 7.58
C LYS A 81 14.82 14.73 6.07
N THR A 82 14.96 13.62 5.37
CA THR A 82 15.21 13.59 3.94
C THR A 82 14.47 12.46 3.26
N PHE A 83 13.95 12.77 2.08
CA PHE A 83 13.17 11.86 1.24
C PHE A 83 13.79 11.85 -0.16
N HIS A 84 14.29 10.70 -0.58
CA HIS A 84 14.83 10.53 -1.92
C HIS A 84 13.91 9.62 -2.72
N LYS A 85 13.08 10.21 -3.58
CA LYS A 85 12.23 9.47 -4.52
C LYS A 85 13.06 8.99 -5.70
N THR A 86 12.85 7.74 -6.10
CA THR A 86 13.48 7.18 -7.30
C THR A 86 12.97 7.89 -8.56
N ARG A 87 13.87 8.13 -9.52
CA ARG A 87 13.56 8.83 -10.79
C ARG A 87 13.18 7.87 -11.93
N GLN A 88 12.56 6.75 -11.62
CA GLN A 88 12.14 5.79 -12.64
C GLN A 88 10.72 6.13 -13.12
N PRO A 89 10.46 6.12 -14.44
CA PRO A 89 9.14 6.44 -14.99
C PRO A 89 8.10 5.34 -14.72
N ALA A 90 8.57 4.11 -14.50
CA ALA A 90 7.77 2.95 -14.12
C ALA A 90 8.53 2.16 -13.04
N ALA A 91 7.79 1.50 -12.15
CA ALA A 91 8.34 0.64 -11.12
C ALA A 91 7.89 -0.80 -11.36
N ASN A 92 8.79 -1.75 -11.15
CA ASN A 92 8.51 -3.18 -11.12
C ASN A 92 8.48 -3.68 -9.68
N THR A 93 7.96 -4.90 -9.49
CA THR A 93 8.01 -5.57 -8.19
C THR A 93 9.45 -5.67 -7.70
N GLY A 94 9.68 -5.10 -6.51
CA GLY A 94 10.99 -5.07 -5.88
C GLY A 94 11.80 -3.80 -6.14
N ASP A 95 11.39 -2.91 -7.05
CA ASP A 95 12.10 -1.64 -7.23
C ASP A 95 11.98 -0.77 -5.96
N VAL A 96 13.03 0.02 -5.69
CA VAL A 96 13.02 0.99 -4.60
C VAL A 96 12.22 2.21 -5.04
N LEU A 97 11.18 2.57 -4.29
CA LEU A 97 10.36 3.75 -4.58
C LEU A 97 10.87 5.02 -3.88
N LEU A 98 11.26 4.88 -2.61
CA LEU A 98 11.59 5.97 -1.71
C LEU A 98 12.67 5.52 -0.71
N THR A 99 13.67 6.37 -0.47
CA THR A 99 14.66 6.18 0.60
C THR A 99 14.51 7.29 1.65
N LEU A 100 14.58 6.90 2.92
CA LEU A 100 14.38 7.75 4.09
C LEU A 100 15.67 7.86 4.91
N SER A 101 16.03 9.06 5.37
CA SER A 101 17.13 9.30 6.32
C SER A 101 16.93 10.53 7.20
#